data_AF-A0A972Q6V8-F1
#
_entry.id   AF-A0A972Q6V8-F1
#
_cell.length_a   1.000
_cell.length_b   1.000
_cell.length_c   1.000
_cell.angle_alpha   90.00
_cell.angle_beta   90.00
_cell.angle_gamma   90.00
#
_symmetry.space_group_name_H-M   'P 1'
#
loop_
_entity.id
_entity.type
_entity.pdbx_description
1 polymer ?
#
loop_
_entity_poly.entity_id
_entity_poly.type
_entity_poly.pdbx_seq_one_letter_code
_entity_poly.pdbx_strand_id
1 'polypeptide(L)'
;MANINPPCQKAYSVQYLGVVPYESALARQETLRRLRAEGVIPDTVLLLQHPHVYTVGRFHGEEDIIAPPENIPVVRTNRGGSVTYHGPGQLVGYP
;
A
#
# COMPACT_ATOMS: atom_id res chain seq x y z
N MET A 1 19.99 -27.46 -33.24
CA MET A 1 19.04 -26.33 -33.17
C MET A 1 18.67 -26.15 -31.71
N ALA A 2 19.16 -25.10 -31.06
CA ALA A 2 18.88 -24.87 -29.64
C ALA A 2 17.45 -24.33 -29.50
N ASN A 3 16.59 -25.06 -28.79
CA ASN A 3 15.29 -24.55 -28.35
C ASN A 3 15.53 -23.48 -27.29
N ILE A 4 15.61 -22.23 -27.72
CA ILE A 4 15.57 -21.08 -26.83
C ILE A 4 14.11 -20.89 -26.44
N ASN A 5 13.69 -21.50 -25.34
CA ASN A 5 12.41 -21.13 -24.73
C ASN A 5 12.47 -19.63 -24.41
N PRO A 6 11.56 -18.80 -24.94
CA PRO A 6 11.54 -17.39 -24.58
C PRO A 6 11.37 -17.27 -23.06
N PRO A 7 12.00 -16.28 -22.40
CA PRO A 7 11.81 -16.06 -20.97
C PRO A 7 10.31 -15.94 -20.70
N CYS A 8 9.81 -16.77 -19.78
CA CYS A 8 8.42 -16.75 -19.33
C CYS A 8 8.03 -15.30 -19.02
N GLN A 9 7.14 -14.73 -19.83
CA GLN A 9 6.75 -13.34 -19.72
C GLN A 9 5.98 -13.19 -18.40
N LYS A 10 6.63 -12.60 -17.38
CA LYS A 10 5.96 -12.29 -16.11
C LYS A 10 4.86 -11.29 -16.38
N ALA A 11 3.62 -11.69 -16.12
CA ALA A 11 2.49 -10.78 -16.11
C ALA A 11 2.51 -9.95 -14.81
N TYR A 12 2.19 -8.66 -14.94
CA TYR A 12 1.97 -7.75 -13.82
C TYR A 12 0.60 -7.09 -13.98
N SER A 13 -0.10 -6.86 -12.87
CA SER A 13 -1.34 -6.08 -12.83
C SER A 13 -1.06 -4.71 -12.23
N VAL A 14 -1.62 -3.65 -12.81
CA VAL A 14 -1.58 -2.30 -12.23
C VAL A 14 -3.01 -1.80 -12.14
N GLN A 15 -3.41 -1.33 -10.95
CA GLN A 15 -4.77 -0.87 -10.68
C GLN A 15 -4.76 0.52 -10.08
N TYR A 16 -5.43 1.48 -10.72
CA TYR A 16 -5.68 2.80 -10.14
C TYR A 16 -7.04 2.80 -9.42
N LEU A 17 -7.03 3.00 -8.10
CA LEU A 17 -8.23 2.87 -7.26
C LEU A 17 -8.89 4.22 -6.91
N GLY A 18 -8.28 5.34 -7.30
CA GLY A 18 -8.75 6.67 -6.90
C GLY A 18 -8.45 6.96 -5.43
N VAL A 19 -9.41 7.57 -4.73
CA VAL A 19 -9.28 7.92 -3.30
C VAL A 19 -9.90 6.81 -2.45
N VAL A 20 -9.10 6.18 -1.59
CA VAL A 20 -9.51 5.02 -0.80
C VAL A 20 -9.17 5.23 0.69
N PRO A 21 -10.08 4.95 1.64
CA PRO A 21 -9.75 4.96 3.07
C PRO A 21 -8.58 4.02 3.39
N TYR A 22 -7.72 4.39 4.34
CA TYR A 22 -6.48 3.68 4.61
C TYR A 22 -6.71 2.21 4.99
N GLU A 23 -7.66 1.94 5.88
CA GLU A 23 -7.99 0.59 6.35
C GLU A 23 -8.57 -0.27 5.20
N SER A 24 -9.35 0.34 4.30
CA SER A 24 -9.89 -0.35 3.12
C SER A 24 -8.77 -0.75 2.14
N ALA A 25 -7.79 0.13 1.94
CA ALA A 25 -6.62 -0.17 1.13
C ALA A 25 -5.75 -1.26 1.78
N LEU A 26 -5.60 -1.24 3.10
CA LEU A 26 -4.85 -2.26 3.85
C LEU A 26 -5.51 -3.65 3.72
N ALA A 27 -6.83 -3.74 3.91
CA ALA A 27 -7.57 -5.01 3.73
C ALA A 27 -7.43 -5.55 2.29
N ARG A 28 -7.42 -4.66 1.29
CA ARG A 28 -7.19 -5.04 -0.11
C ARG A 28 -5.76 -5.55 -0.33
N GLN A 29 -4.75 -4.90 0.25
CA GLN A 29 -3.37 -5.37 0.20
C GLN A 29 -3.24 -6.76 0.83
N GLU A 30 -3.85 -7.02 1.98
CA GLU A 30 -3.81 -8.33 2.64
C GLU A 30 -4.44 -9.44 1.78
N THR A 31 -5.58 -9.14 1.15
CA THR A 31 -6.26 -10.06 0.23
C THR A 31 -5.40 -10.39 -0.98
N LEU A 32 -4.84 -9.36 -1.64
CA LEU A 32 -3.99 -9.54 -2.81
C LEU A 32 -2.68 -10.25 -2.46
N ARG A 33 -2.08 -9.94 -1.30
CA ARG A 33 -0.88 -10.63 -0.80
C ARG A 33 -1.13 -12.13 -0.67
N ARG A 34 -2.28 -12.54 -0.10
CA ARG A 34 -2.64 -13.96 0.03
C ARG A 34 -2.83 -14.60 -1.34
N LEU A 35 -3.65 -14.01 -2.21
CA LEU A 35 -3.91 -14.55 -3.55
C LEU A 35 -2.63 -14.67 -4.37
N ARG A 36 -1.71 -13.71 -4.21
CA ARG A 36 -0.42 -13.74 -4.90
C ARG A 36 0.48 -14.85 -4.35
N ALA A 37 0.55 -15.02 -3.04
CA ALA A 37 1.31 -16.10 -2.41
C ALA A 37 0.81 -17.49 -2.82
N GLU A 38 -0.50 -17.63 -3.08
CA GLU A 38 -1.14 -18.85 -3.60
C GLU A 38 -0.98 -19.03 -5.12
N GLY A 39 -0.38 -18.05 -5.82
CA GLY A 39 -0.19 -18.10 -7.27
C GLY A 39 -1.47 -17.87 -8.10
N VAL A 40 -2.55 -17.40 -7.48
CA VAL A 40 -3.86 -17.18 -8.12
C VAL A 40 -3.86 -15.93 -9.00
N ILE A 41 -3.05 -14.93 -8.65
CA ILE A 41 -2.91 -13.66 -9.39
C ILE A 41 -1.44 -13.35 -9.69
N PRO A 42 -1.15 -12.52 -10.72
CA PRO A 42 0.19 -11.97 -10.94
C PRO A 42 0.59 -10.96 -9.85
N ASP A 43 1.88 -10.58 -9.85
CA ASP A 43 2.36 -9.44 -9.05
C ASP A 43 1.51 -8.20 -9.39
N THR A 44 1.05 -7.47 -8.37
CA THR A 44 0.02 -6.43 -8.52
C THR A 44 0.44 -5.14 -7.83
N VAL A 45 0.49 -4.04 -8.58
CA VAL A 45 0.70 -2.70 -8.04
C VAL A 45 -0.64 -1.98 -7.90
N LEU A 46 -0.97 -1.55 -6.68
CA LEU A 46 -2.06 -0.62 -6.44
C LEU A 46 -1.54 0.82 -6.46
N LEU A 47 -2.21 1.67 -7.22
CA LEU A 47 -2.00 3.11 -7.24
C LEU A 47 -3.26 3.80 -6.73
N LEU A 48 -3.13 4.67 -5.73
CA LEU A 48 -4.27 5.34 -5.10
C LEU A 48 -3.87 6.63 -4.41
N GLN A 49 -4.85 7.29 -3.83
CA GLN A 49 -4.69 8.39 -2.88
C GLN A 49 -5.49 8.04 -1.62
N HIS A 50 -5.13 8.64 -0.49
CA HIS A 50 -5.93 8.52 0.73
C HIS A 50 -6.67 9.83 1.03
N PRO A 51 -7.82 9.78 1.70
CA PRO A 51 -8.25 10.87 2.57
C PRO A 51 -7.11 11.22 3.55
N HIS A 52 -7.18 12.41 4.16
CA HIS A 52 -6.22 12.82 5.19
C HIS A 52 -6.07 11.73 6.25
N VAL A 53 -4.85 11.25 6.49
CA VAL A 53 -4.55 10.22 7.50
C VAL A 53 -3.09 10.30 7.93
N TYR A 54 -2.83 10.17 9.22
CA TYR A 54 -1.50 9.86 9.74
C TYR A 54 -1.38 8.36 9.96
N THR A 55 -0.23 7.79 9.63
CA THR A 55 0.03 6.37 9.88
C THR A 55 1.29 6.24 10.72
N VAL A 56 1.26 5.39 11.74
CA VAL A 56 2.39 5.15 12.65
C VAL A 56 2.94 3.75 12.39
N GLY A 57 4.21 3.69 11.96
CA GLY A 57 4.91 2.43 11.73
C GLY A 57 5.43 1.78 13.02
N ARG A 58 6.23 0.72 12.86
CA ARG A 58 6.63 -0.18 13.97
C ARG A 58 7.67 0.39 14.94
N PHE A 59 8.46 1.39 14.55
CA PHE A 59 9.72 1.75 15.22
C PHE A 59 9.64 2.99 16.14
N HIS A 60 8.50 3.23 16.80
CA HIS A 60 8.16 4.45 17.57
C HIS A 60 7.60 5.60 16.69
N GLY A 61 6.85 6.56 17.28
CA GLY A 61 6.36 7.72 16.53
C GLY A 61 4.97 8.28 16.91
N GLU A 62 4.33 7.83 18.00
CA GLU A 62 3.15 8.57 18.51
C GLU A 62 3.59 9.88 19.18
N GLU A 63 4.75 9.84 19.84
CA GLU A 63 5.43 10.99 20.42
C GLU A 63 5.89 12.02 19.36
N ASP A 64 6.05 11.60 18.10
CA ASP A 64 6.40 12.46 16.97
C ASP A 64 5.18 13.24 16.42
N ILE A 65 3.97 12.93 16.88
CA ILE A 65 2.75 13.64 16.49
C ILE A 65 2.61 14.89 17.37
N ILE A 66 3.34 15.95 17.00
CA ILE A 66 3.46 17.18 17.80
C ILE A 66 2.11 17.91 17.97
N ALA A 67 1.18 17.74 17.04
CA ALA A 67 -0.25 18.05 17.18
C ALA A 67 -0.96 17.58 15.90
N PRO A 68 -1.76 16.50 15.89
CA PRO A 68 -2.56 16.19 14.73
C PRO A 68 -3.62 17.31 14.59
N PRO A 69 -3.81 17.91 13.40
CA PRO A 69 -4.93 18.81 13.16
C PRO A 69 -6.22 18.14 13.63
N GLU A 70 -7.09 18.90 14.30
CA GLU A 70 -8.37 18.38 14.76
C GLU A 70 -9.08 17.67 13.59
N ASN A 71 -9.46 16.40 13.79
CA ASN A 71 -10.20 15.54 12.86
C ASN A 71 -9.42 14.73 11.80
N ILE A 72 -8.09 14.62 11.85
CA ILE A 72 -7.36 13.67 10.98
C ILE A 72 -7.13 12.33 11.72
N PRO A 73 -7.57 11.18 11.17
CA PRO A 73 -7.35 9.87 11.79
C PRO A 73 -5.86 9.51 11.87
N VAL A 74 -5.49 8.83 12.96
CA VAL A 74 -4.16 8.25 13.17
C VAL A 74 -4.30 6.73 13.19
N VAL A 75 -3.61 6.04 12.28
CA VAL A 75 -3.70 4.57 12.12
C VAL A 75 -2.36 3.91 12.39
N ARG A 76 -2.33 2.97 13.33
CA ARG A 76 -1.15 2.10 13.55
C ARG A 76 -1.08 1.02 12.49
N THR A 77 0.12 0.79 11.97
CA THR A 77 0.35 -0.12 10.85
C THR A 77 1.64 -0.90 11.03
N ASN A 78 1.75 -2.04 10.33
CA ASN A 78 2.88 -2.96 10.45
C ASN A 78 4.07 -2.56 9.57
N ARG A 79 3.99 -1.42 8.86
CA ARG A 79 5.09 -0.92 8.03
C ARG A 79 6.30 -0.52 8.87
N GLY A 80 7.48 -0.57 8.25
CA GLY A 80 8.67 0.05 8.81
C GLY A 80 8.57 1.59 8.85
N GLY A 81 9.51 2.22 9.56
CA GLY A 81 9.59 3.67 9.74
C GLY A 81 8.75 4.22 10.91
N SER A 82 8.89 5.53 11.15
CA SER A 82 8.11 6.31 12.12
C SER A 82 6.77 6.78 11.50
N VAL A 83 6.15 7.83 12.04
CA VAL A 83 4.92 8.45 11.54
C VAL A 83 5.09 9.00 10.12
N THR A 84 4.03 8.95 9.32
CA THR A 84 3.93 9.68 8.05
C THR A 84 2.49 10.12 7.80
N TYR A 85 2.30 11.06 6.88
CA TYR A 85 1.01 11.60 6.49
C TYR A 85 0.68 11.23 5.04
N HIS A 86 -0.60 10.94 4.80
CA HIS A 86 -1.19 10.81 3.48
C HIS A 86 -2.42 11.68 3.32
N GLY A 87 -2.68 12.13 2.09
CA GLY A 87 -3.86 12.92 1.78
C GLY A 87 -4.09 13.14 0.28
N PRO A 88 -5.17 13.85 -0.09
CA PRO A 88 -5.48 14.16 -1.48
C PRO A 88 -4.32 14.88 -2.18
N GLY A 89 -4.05 14.50 -3.44
CA GLY A 89 -2.94 15.00 -4.25
C GLY A 89 -1.63 14.22 -4.09
N GLN A 90 -1.51 13.34 -3.09
CA GLN A 90 -0.36 12.44 -2.95
C GLN A 90 -0.66 11.08 -3.60
N LEU A 91 0.08 10.73 -4.66
CA LEU A 91 0.03 9.39 -5.22
C LEU A 91 0.75 8.38 -4.31
N VAL A 92 0.04 7.34 -3.89
CA VAL A 92 0.56 6.24 -3.08
C VAL A 92 0.59 4.97 -3.93
N GLY A 93 1.69 4.22 -3.82
CA GLY A 93 1.89 2.93 -4.48
C GLY A 93 2.08 1.80 -3.49
N TYR A 94 1.33 0.70 -3.67
CA TYR A 94 1.51 -0.55 -2.96
C TYR A 94 1.88 -1.66 -3.96
N PRO A 95 3.17 -2.02 -4.07
CA PRO A 95 3.64 -3.07 -4.96
C PRO A 95 3.43 -4.48 -4.39
#